data_AF-A0A397H1I6-F1
#
_entry.id   AF-A0A397H1I6-F1
#
_cell.length_a   1.000
_cell.length_b   1.000
_cell.length_c   1.000
_cell.angle_alpha   90.00
_cell.angle_beta   90.00
_cell.angle_gamma   90.00
#
_symmetry.space_group_name_H-M   'P 1'
#
loop_
_entity.id
_entity.type
_entity.pdbx_description
1 polymer ?
#
loop_
_entity_poly.entity_id
_entity_poly.type
_entity_poly.pdbx_seq_one_letter_code
_entity_poly.pdbx_strand_id
1 'polypeptide(L)' 'MSAKDLVMELEKIVEMGKIQQGDIPAIETVEAWITRYAAGLCREAAEQRVKKSSNEREKNNNEIRQFEPVFPSFPA' A
#
# COMPACT_ATOMS: atom_id res chain seq x y z
N MET A 1 -0.95 4.23 -17.50
CA MET A 1 -0.61 5.66 -17.44
C MET A 1 0.90 5.76 -17.46
N SER A 2 1.46 6.31 -18.54
CA SER A 2 2.89 6.49 -18.77
C SER A 2 3.33 7.90 -18.37
N ALA A 3 4.63 8.12 -18.18
CA ALA A 3 5.18 9.46 -17.94
C ALA A 3 4.83 10.44 -19.06
N LYS A 4 4.80 9.95 -20.31
CA LYS A 4 4.37 10.73 -21.49
C LYS A 4 2.91 11.16 -21.40
N ASP A 5 2.03 10.27 -20.93
CA ASP A 5 0.61 10.59 -20.78
C ASP A 5 0.41 11.69 -19.72
N LEU A 6 1.18 11.62 -18.62
CA LEU A 6 1.13 12.58 -17.53
C LEU A 6 1.65 13.97 -17.93
N VAL A 7 2.74 14.02 -18.70
CA VAL A 7 3.26 15.28 -19.25
C VAL A 7 2.28 15.90 -20.25
N MET A 8 1.67 15.09 -21.10
CA MET A 8 0.64 15.56 -22.03
C MET A 8 -0.60 16.13 -21.29
N GLU A 9 -0.94 15.55 -20.14
CA GLU A 9 -2.00 16.08 -19.28
C GLU A 9 -1.62 17.42 -18.64
N LEU A 10 -0.35 17.57 -18.22
CA LEU A 10 0.20 18.83 -17.72
C LEU A 10 0.25 19.92 -18.80
N GLU A 11 0.62 19.57 -20.04
CA GLU A 11 0.58 20.47 -21.19
C GLU A 11 -0.83 20.97 -21.46
N LYS A 12 -1.83 20.10 -21.37
CA LYS A 12 -3.24 20.51 -21.49
C LYS A 12 -3.66 21.48 -20.37
N ILE A 13 -3.14 21.31 -19.16
CA ILE A 13 -3.41 22.22 -18.03
C ILE A 13 -2.73 23.58 -18.23
N VAL A 14 -1.55 23.61 -18.86
CA VAL A 14 -0.88 24.85 -19.32
C VAL A 14 -1.73 25.55 -20.37
N GLU A 15 -2.26 24.80 -21.35
CA GLU A 15 -3.12 25.35 -22.40
C GLU A 15 -4.41 25.97 -21.84
N MET A 16 -4.90 25.43 -20.72
CA MET A 16 -6.01 26.00 -19.94
C MET A 16 -5.62 27.22 -19.09
N GLY A 17 -4.36 27.67 -19.12
CA GLY A 17 -3.85 28.82 -18.36
C GLY A 17 -3.82 28.60 -16.85
N LYS A 18 -3.92 27.36 -16.38
CA LYS A 18 -3.95 27.03 -14.95
C LYS A 18 -2.57 26.95 -14.32
N ILE A 19 -1.55 26.60 -15.10
CA ILE A 19 -0.14 26.49 -14.69
C ILE A 19 0.76 27.05 -15.80
N GLN A 20 2.01 27.39 -15.49
CA GLN A 20 2.96 27.90 -16.48
C GLN A 20 3.72 26.77 -17.16
N GLN A 21 4.21 27.01 -18.37
CA GLN A 21 5.01 26.01 -19.10
C GLN A 21 6.32 25.65 -18.36
N GLY A 22 6.88 26.60 -17.60
CA GLY A 22 8.05 26.35 -16.76
C GLY A 22 7.78 25.46 -15.55
N ASP A 23 6.50 25.22 -15.21
CA ASP A 23 6.10 24.33 -14.14
C ASP A 23 6.04 22.86 -14.60
N ILE A 24 6.12 22.60 -15.91
CA ILE A 24 6.14 21.24 -16.45
C ILE A 24 7.54 20.65 -16.22
N PRO A 25 7.67 19.61 -15.37
CA PRO A 25 8.93 18.93 -15.18
C PRO A 25 9.31 18.10 -16.42
N ALA A 26 10.60 17.84 -16.59
CA ALA A 26 11.07 16.95 -17.65
C ALA A 26 10.46 15.54 -17.52
N ILE A 27 10.26 14.86 -18.65
CA ILE A 27 9.71 13.49 -18.70
C ILE A 27 10.47 12.55 -17.77
N GLU A 28 11.81 12.63 -17.72
CA GLU A 28 12.65 11.81 -16.84
C GLU A 28 12.35 12.01 -15.35
N THR A 29 11.95 13.23 -14.96
CA THR A 29 11.56 13.54 -13.58
C THR A 29 10.22 12.89 -13.23
N VAL A 30 9.27 12.91 -14.18
CA VAL A 30 7.98 12.24 -14.04
C VAL A 30 8.17 10.73 -13.96
N GLU A 31 9.06 10.15 -14.78
CA GLU A 31 9.43 8.74 -14.70
C GLU A 31 10.00 8.38 -13.32
N ALA A 32 10.94 9.18 -12.81
CA ALA A 32 11.52 8.97 -11.48
C ALA A 32 10.45 9.03 -10.37
N TRP A 33 9.49 9.94 -10.46
CA TRP A 33 8.37 10.03 -9.53
C TRP A 33 7.46 8.80 -9.59
N ILE A 34 7.09 8.35 -10.80
CA ILE A 34 6.28 7.14 -10.99
C ILE A 34 7.00 5.94 -10.37
N THR A 35 8.30 5.75 -10.66
CA THR A 35 9.08 4.65 -10.09
C THR A 35 9.15 4.73 -8.57
N ARG A 36 9.40 5.91 -8.01
CA ARG A 36 9.49 6.11 -6.55
C ARG A 36 8.14 5.84 -5.88
N TYR A 37 7.04 6.29 -6.47
CA TYR A 37 5.71 6.08 -5.94
C TYR A 37 5.29 4.62 -6.03
N ALA A 38 5.56 3.96 -7.16
CA ALA A 38 5.32 2.52 -7.35
C ALA A 38 6.10 1.67 -6.34
N ALA A 39 7.37 2.00 -6.09
CA ALA A 39 8.16 1.32 -5.06
C ALA A 39 7.57 1.52 -3.66
N GLY A 40 7.07 2.72 -3.35
CA GLY A 40 6.37 3.02 -2.10
C GLY A 40 5.12 2.16 -1.91
N LEU A 41 4.29 2.03 -2.95
CA LEU A 41 3.08 1.19 -2.94
C LEU A 41 3.41 -0.29 -2.75
N CYS A 42 4.46 -0.80 -3.42
CA CYS A 42 4.91 -2.18 -3.23
C CYS A 42 5.33 -2.45 -1.78
N ARG A 43 6.04 -1.50 -1.16
CA ARG A 43 6.42 -1.59 0.26
C ARG A 43 5.21 -1.56 1.18
N GLU A 44 4.28 -0.63 0.97
CA GLU A 44 3.06 -0.54 1.77
C GLU A 44 2.20 -1.81 1.65
N ALA A 45 2.04 -2.34 0.43
CA ALA A 45 1.33 -3.58 0.20
C ALA A 45 2.02 -4.78 0.90
N ALA A 46 3.35 -4.82 0.91
CA ALA A 46 4.10 -5.83 1.65
C ALA A 46 3.89 -5.69 3.17
N GLU A 47 3.94 -4.46 3.71
CA GLU A 47 3.68 -4.19 5.13
C GLU A 47 2.26 -4.58 5.54
N GLN A 48 1.25 -4.30 4.70
CA GLN A 48 -0.14 -4.71 4.94
C GLN A 48 -0.29 -6.23 4.96
N ARG A 49 0.39 -6.95 4.06
CA ARG A 49 0.41 -8.42 4.05
C ARG A 49 1.02 -9.00 5.32
N VAL A 50 2.09 -8.41 5.84
CA VAL A 50 2.74 -8.83 7.10
C VAL A 50 1.86 -8.52 8.31
N LYS A 51 1.18 -7.36 8.34
CA LYS A 51 0.23 -7.03 9.40
C LYS A 51 -0.97 -7.98 9.42
N LYS A 52 -1.51 -8.32 8.24
CA LYS A 52 -2.62 -9.28 8.14
C LYS A 52 -2.23 -10.67 8.65
N SER A 53 -1.07 -11.18 8.26
CA SER A 53 -0.60 -12.50 8.71
C SER A 53 -0.25 -12.55 10.20
N SER A 54 0.20 -11.43 10.78
CA SER A 54 0.45 -11.31 12.22
C SER A 54 -0.85 -11.34 13.02
N ASN A 55 -1.88 -10.61 12.59
CA ASN A 55 -3.20 -10.62 13.23
C ASN A 55 -3.89 -12.00 13.14
N GLU A 56 -3.71 -12.74 12.05
CA GLU A 56 -4.23 -14.11 11.90
C GLU A 56 -3.54 -15.10 12.87
N ARG A 57 -2.23 -14.94 13.10
CA ARG A 57 -1.48 -15.70 14.13
C ARG A 57 -1.85 -15.34 15.57
N GLU A 58 -2.24 -14.11 15.85
CA GLU A 58 -2.68 -13.75 17.21
C GLU A 58 -4.09 -14.29 17.51
N LYS A 59 -4.99 -14.29 16.52
CA LYS A 59 -6.31 -14.89 16.64
C LYS A 59 -6.24 -16.40 16.87
N ASN A 60 -5.42 -17.13 16.10
CA ASN A 60 -5.32 -18.58 16.27
C ASN A 60 -4.77 -18.98 17.66
N ASN A 61 -3.81 -18.22 18.19
CA ASN A 61 -3.22 -18.50 19.49
C ASN A 61 -4.19 -18.19 20.63
N ASN A 62 -5.08 -17.22 20.46
CA ASN A 62 -6.12 -16.93 21.44
C ASN A 62 -7.22 -18.01 21.46
N GLU A 63 -7.63 -18.53 20.30
CA GLU A 63 -8.60 -19.63 20.21
C GLU A 63 -8.05 -20.94 20.81
N ILE A 64 -6.77 -21.25 20.60
CA ILE A 64 -6.12 -22.44 21.20
C ILE A 64 -6.04 -22.32 22.73
N ARG A 65 -5.88 -21.11 23.28
CA ARG A 65 -5.86 -20.88 24.74
C ARG A 65 -7.24 -20.94 25.41
N GLN A 66 -8.33 -20.90 24.65
CA GLN A 66 -9.70 -20.97 25.18
C GLN A 66 -10.25 -22.40 25.28
N PHE A 67 -9.56 -23.38 24.69
CA PHE A 67 -9.81 -24.80 24.94
C PHE A 67 -9.00 -25.28 26.15
N GLU A 68 -9.39 -24.87 27.36
CA GLU A 68 -9.04 -25.69 28.53
C GLU A 68 -9.90 -26.97 28.50
N PRO A 69 -9.30 -28.17 28.49
CA PRO A 69 -10.07 -29.39 28.66
C PRO A 69 -10.65 -29.38 30.07
N VAL A 70 -11.96 -29.15 30.18
CA VAL A 70 -12.71 -29.38 31.41
C VAL A 70 -12.70 -30.88 31.65
N PHE A 71 -11.69 -31.36 32.39
CA PHE A 71 -11.65 -32.74 32.84
C PHE A 71 -12.76 -32.93 33.88
N PRO A 72 -13.71 -33.85 33.67
CA PRO A 72 -14.73 -34.14 34.67
C PRO A 72 -14.05 -34.77 35.90
N SER A 73 -14.14 -34.08 37.03
CA SER A 73 -13.73 -34.61 38.34
C SER A 73 -14.66 -35.76 38.71
N PHE A 74 -14.19 -37.00 38.58
CA PHE A 74 -14.88 -38.16 39.12
C PHE A 74 -14.65 -38.24 40.64
N PRO A 75 -15.71 -38.34 41.46
CA PRO A 75 -15.57 -38.52 42.91
C PRO A 75 -15.02 -39.92 43.24
N ALA A 76 -14.18 -39.96 44.27
CA ALA A 76 -13.52 -41.16 44.80
C ALA A 76 -14.45 -42.10 45.55
#